data_AF-A0AA35ZLN9-F1
#
_entry.id   AF-A0AA35ZLN9-F1
#
_cell.length_a   1.000
_cell.length_b   1.000
_cell.length_c   1.000
_cell.angle_alpha   90.00
_cell.angle_beta   90.00
_cell.angle_gamma   90.00
#
_symmetry.space_group_name_H-M   'P 1'
#
loop_
_entity.id
_entity.type
_entity.pdbx_description
1 polymer ?
#
loop_
_entity_poly.entity_id
_entity_poly.type
_entity_poly.pdbx_seq_one_letter_code
_entity_poly.pdbx_strand_id
1 'polypeptide(L)'
;MAVEDDKVKRTRDLLSSFYSQDASQTSAPTKTTSRFATLDTINTTSFDGDQYMNLLVQKSNLEGLLQRHVEMAAEIKNLDTNLQMLVYENYNKFISATNTIKRMKNNIFGMEVNMEQLLEKIMSVQSRSDGVNTSFFEKREHIEKLHRTRNLLRKVQFIYDLPTTLGKCIKFEAYGDAVRFYTGAVPIFKAYGDSSFQDCKKASEEVMSFIVNKLQDKVSSESESIQARAEAVMLLKQLDFLVENLKSKLLENLEQFLRELDLSKEITDMGSRESTNEGSESDSIPCVPEVPTREFVEVVHAYHVIFPDSEQQLVELVQYLTTRHFEAARQEIQQRISSEKLSN
;
A
#
# COMPACT_ATOMS: atom_id res chain seq x y z
N MET A 1 29.29 -6.47 18.17
CA MET A 1 28.60 -7.68 17.67
C MET A 1 29.39 -8.41 16.58
N ALA A 2 30.09 -7.73 15.65
CA ALA A 2 30.90 -8.39 14.61
C ALA A 2 32.21 -9.06 15.11
N VAL A 3 32.79 -8.58 16.21
CA VAL A 3 34.10 -9.05 16.72
C VAL A 3 34.02 -10.40 17.45
N GLU A 4 32.86 -10.76 18.01
CA GLU A 4 32.67 -12.06 18.69
C GLU A 4 32.48 -13.21 17.70
N ASP A 5 31.84 -12.94 16.56
CA ASP A 5 31.59 -13.95 15.53
C ASP A 5 32.89 -14.42 14.85
N ASP A 6 33.86 -13.51 14.70
CA ASP A 6 35.21 -13.85 14.20
C ASP A 6 36.02 -14.71 15.18
N LYS A 7 35.83 -14.52 16.49
CA LYS A 7 36.48 -15.37 17.51
C LYS A 7 35.90 -16.78 17.49
N VAL A 8 34.58 -16.90 17.36
CA VAL A 8 33.88 -18.19 17.30
C VAL A 8 34.23 -18.97 16.02
N LYS A 9 34.38 -18.28 14.89
CA LYS A 9 34.84 -18.91 13.64
C LYS A 9 36.28 -19.42 13.75
N ARG A 10 37.20 -18.62 14.32
CA ARG A 10 38.59 -19.06 14.54
C ARG A 10 38.70 -20.23 15.49
N THR A 11 37.92 -20.27 16.58
CA THR A 11 37.97 -21.40 17.52
C THR A 11 37.43 -22.67 16.88
N ARG A 12 36.38 -22.58 16.06
CA ARG A 12 35.84 -23.71 15.30
C ARG A 12 36.86 -24.25 14.29
N ASP A 13 37.55 -23.38 13.56
CA ASP A 13 38.59 -23.80 12.61
C ASP A 13 39.78 -24.45 13.31
N LEU A 14 40.21 -23.89 14.46
CA LEU A 14 41.27 -24.47 15.28
C LEU A 14 40.91 -25.89 15.75
N LEU A 15 39.69 -26.07 16.26
CA LEU A 15 39.19 -27.37 16.71
C LEU A 15 39.07 -28.36 15.54
N SER A 16 38.59 -27.91 14.38
CA SER A 16 38.47 -28.77 13.20
C SER A 16 39.83 -29.29 12.72
N SER A 17 40.87 -28.47 12.78
CA SER A 17 42.24 -28.86 12.43
C SER A 17 42.78 -29.92 13.39
N PHE A 18 42.55 -29.75 14.70
CA PHE A 18 42.97 -30.71 15.72
C PHE A 18 42.28 -32.08 15.57
N TYR A 19 40.99 -32.12 15.26
CA TYR A 19 40.25 -33.38 15.13
C TYR A 19 40.31 -34.03 13.74
N SER A 20 40.69 -33.28 12.69
CA SER A 20 40.81 -33.83 11.33
C SER A 20 42.18 -34.46 11.06
N GLN A 21 43.22 -34.07 11.81
CA GLN A 21 44.58 -34.61 11.68
C GLN A 21 44.70 -36.06 12.19
N ASP A 22 43.91 -36.44 13.20
CA ASP A 22 43.97 -37.77 13.84
C ASP A 22 43.23 -38.87 13.05
N ALA A 23 42.43 -38.53 12.05
CA ALA A 23 41.73 -39.52 11.22
C ALA A 23 42.64 -40.17 10.14
N SER A 24 43.86 -39.65 9.94
CA SER A 24 44.74 -40.05 8.82
C SER A 24 46.05 -40.73 9.24
N GLN A 25 46.27 -41.03 10.51
CA GLN A 25 47.47 -41.72 10.99
C GLN A 25 47.13 -42.98 11.80
N THR A 26 46.60 -43.99 11.12
CA THR A 26 46.61 -45.38 11.60
C THR A 26 47.71 -46.16 10.89
N SER A 27 48.97 -45.79 11.13
CA SER A 27 50.11 -46.66 10.82
C SER A 27 50.36 -47.61 12.00
N ALA A 28 50.00 -48.88 11.82
CA ALA A 28 50.32 -49.96 12.75
C ALA A 28 51.84 -50.10 12.97
N PRO A 29 52.34 -50.38 14.19
CA PRO A 29 53.76 -50.62 14.39
C PRO A 29 54.08 -52.11 14.17
N THR A 30 54.85 -52.38 13.13
CA THR A 30 55.62 -53.62 12.95
C THR A 30 56.60 -53.81 14.09
N LYS A 31 56.55 -55.00 14.71
CA LYS A 31 57.48 -55.47 15.74
C LYS A 31 58.88 -55.72 15.17
N THR A 32 59.84 -55.74 16.09
CA THR A 32 61.20 -56.31 16.02
C THR A 32 62.29 -55.38 15.48
N THR A 33 63.17 -54.95 16.38
CA THR A 33 64.62 -55.16 16.30
C THR A 33 65.22 -54.83 17.67
N SER A 34 65.97 -55.77 18.22
CA SER A 34 66.78 -55.69 19.42
C SER A 34 67.65 -54.43 19.42
N ARG A 35 67.23 -53.38 20.12
CA ARG A 35 68.11 -52.27 20.45
C ARG A 35 68.92 -52.67 21.67
N PHE A 36 70.23 -52.73 21.49
CA PHE A 36 71.20 -52.81 22.59
C PHE A 36 70.75 -51.91 23.74
N ALA A 37 70.57 -52.49 24.93
CA ALA A 37 70.21 -51.76 26.13
C ALA A 37 71.35 -50.77 26.47
N THR A 38 71.22 -49.55 26.00
CA THR A 38 72.03 -48.42 26.47
C THR A 38 71.52 -48.02 27.86
N LEU A 39 72.43 -47.61 28.75
CA LEU A 39 72.12 -47.26 30.15
C LEU A 39 71.06 -46.14 30.27
N ASP A 40 70.78 -45.39 29.20
CA ASP A 40 69.78 -44.31 29.16
C ASP A 40 68.33 -44.77 28.86
N THR A 41 68.10 -46.07 28.70
CA THR A 41 66.79 -46.59 28.23
C THR A 41 65.78 -46.85 29.37
N ILE A 42 66.01 -46.28 30.56
CA ILE A 42 65.23 -46.54 31.79
C ILE A 42 63.75 -46.09 31.71
N ASN A 43 63.46 -45.07 30.90
CA ASN A 43 62.11 -44.49 30.75
C ASN A 43 61.29 -45.11 29.60
N THR A 44 61.76 -46.21 29.01
CA THR A 44 61.08 -46.86 27.87
C THR A 44 60.10 -47.92 28.39
N THR A 45 58.96 -48.07 27.70
CA THR A 45 57.90 -49.05 28.03
C THR A 45 58.33 -50.52 27.98
N SER A 46 59.52 -50.81 27.46
CA SER A 46 60.13 -52.15 27.38
C SER A 46 61.35 -52.31 28.30
N PHE A 47 61.42 -51.55 29.40
CA PHE A 47 62.53 -51.61 30.34
C PHE A 47 62.61 -52.97 31.04
N ASP A 48 63.80 -53.58 31.04
CA ASP A 48 64.12 -54.81 31.77
C ASP A 48 65.17 -54.50 32.84
N GLY A 49 64.76 -54.62 34.11
CA GLY A 49 65.60 -54.29 35.26
C GLY A 49 66.80 -55.22 35.41
N ASP A 50 66.67 -56.50 35.07
CA ASP A 50 67.74 -57.49 35.23
C ASP A 50 68.85 -57.27 34.18
N GLN A 51 68.45 -56.97 32.93
CA GLN A 51 69.41 -56.62 31.87
C GLN A 51 70.12 -55.30 32.17
N TYR A 52 69.39 -54.29 32.65
CA TYR A 52 69.96 -53.00 33.04
C TYR A 52 70.94 -53.16 34.22
N MET A 53 70.59 -53.92 35.25
CA MET A 53 71.44 -54.14 36.41
C MET A 53 72.70 -54.93 36.05
N ASN A 54 72.59 -55.97 35.23
CA ASN A 54 73.74 -56.75 34.77
C ASN A 54 74.72 -55.87 33.97
N LEU A 55 74.20 -55.01 33.09
CA LEU A 55 75.01 -54.08 32.30
C LEU A 55 75.64 -52.96 33.16
N LEU A 56 74.94 -52.51 34.21
CA LEU A 56 75.43 -51.53 35.17
C LEU A 56 76.59 -52.09 36.01
N VAL A 57 76.45 -53.31 36.53
CA VAL A 57 77.49 -54.01 37.32
C VAL A 57 78.73 -54.30 36.48
N GLN A 58 78.59 -54.66 35.20
CA GLN A 58 79.73 -54.92 34.32
C GLN A 58 80.51 -53.66 33.92
N LYS A 59 79.85 -52.49 33.86
CA LYS A 59 80.45 -51.24 33.34
C LYS A 59 80.88 -50.23 34.41
N SER A 60 80.39 -50.33 35.63
CA SER A 60 80.69 -49.37 36.70
C SER A 60 81.62 -49.94 37.77
N ASN A 61 82.43 -49.07 38.40
CA ASN A 61 83.16 -49.45 39.60
C ASN A 61 82.25 -49.38 40.83
N LEU A 62 82.69 -49.93 41.97
CA LEU A 62 81.89 -49.98 43.20
C LEU A 62 81.42 -48.59 43.67
N GLU A 63 82.27 -47.56 43.54
CA GLU A 63 81.95 -46.18 43.92
C GLU A 63 80.84 -45.59 43.04
N GLY A 64 80.90 -45.84 41.73
CA GLY A 64 79.87 -45.43 40.77
C GLY A 64 78.54 -46.13 41.00
N LEU A 65 78.57 -47.40 41.41
CA LEU A 65 77.37 -48.14 41.79
C LEU A 65 76.74 -47.59 43.07
N LEU A 66 77.55 -47.25 44.08
CA LEU A 66 77.09 -46.63 45.32
C LEU A 66 76.47 -45.25 45.04
N GLN A 67 77.14 -44.42 44.25
CA GLN A 67 76.65 -43.12 43.84
C GLN A 67 75.31 -43.24 43.09
N ARG A 68 75.18 -44.20 42.16
CA ARG A 68 73.94 -44.43 41.43
C ARG A 68 72.80 -44.90 42.34
N HIS A 69 73.07 -45.71 43.36
CA HIS A 69 72.08 -46.09 44.36
C HIS A 69 71.58 -44.87 45.14
N VAL A 70 72.49 -43.98 45.58
CA VAL A 70 72.12 -42.75 46.30
C VAL A 70 71.29 -41.82 45.42
N GLU A 71 71.67 -41.65 44.16
CA GLU A 71 70.90 -40.86 43.18
C GLU A 71 69.51 -41.45 42.95
N MET A 72 69.41 -42.76 42.77
CA MET A 72 68.13 -43.44 42.57
C MET A 72 67.22 -43.31 43.80
N ALA A 73 67.77 -43.44 45.00
CA ALA A 73 67.01 -43.24 46.24
C ALA A 73 66.50 -41.79 46.37
N ALA A 74 67.30 -40.80 45.98
CA ALA A 74 66.88 -39.40 45.95
C ALA A 74 65.80 -39.14 44.88
N GLU A 75 65.94 -39.74 43.69
CA GLU A 75 64.98 -39.63 42.59
C GLU A 75 63.63 -40.26 42.97
N ILE A 76 63.63 -41.44 43.62
CA ILE A 76 62.41 -42.08 44.13
C ILE A 76 61.68 -41.15 45.11
N LYS A 77 62.40 -40.56 46.07
CA LYS A 77 61.81 -39.64 47.04
C LYS A 77 61.25 -38.38 46.38
N ASN A 78 61.95 -37.85 45.38
CA ASN A 78 61.50 -36.69 44.62
C ASN A 78 60.23 -37.00 43.80
N LEU A 79 60.17 -38.16 43.14
CA LEU A 79 59.00 -38.60 42.38
C LEU A 79 57.78 -38.81 43.28
N ASP A 80 57.95 -39.39 44.47
CA ASP A 80 56.87 -39.54 45.44
C ASP A 80 56.33 -38.18 45.89
N THR A 81 57.23 -37.23 46.19
CA THR A 81 56.85 -35.85 46.55
C THR A 81 56.11 -35.15 45.40
N ASN A 82 56.56 -35.33 44.17
CA ASN A 82 55.90 -34.78 42.97
C ASN A 82 54.53 -35.41 42.72
N LEU A 83 54.37 -36.72 42.94
CA LEU A 83 53.08 -37.39 42.83
C LEU A 83 52.09 -36.85 43.86
N GLN A 84 52.52 -36.68 45.11
CA GLN A 84 51.70 -36.08 46.16
C GLN A 84 51.31 -34.65 45.75
N MET A 85 52.25 -33.83 45.30
CA MET A 85 51.98 -32.47 44.83
C MET A 85 50.99 -32.45 43.66
N LEU A 86 51.11 -33.35 42.69
CA LEU A 86 50.16 -33.45 41.57
C LEU A 86 48.76 -33.77 42.07
N VAL A 87 48.63 -34.70 43.03
CA VAL A 87 47.33 -35.01 43.65
C VAL A 87 46.80 -33.77 44.36
N TYR A 88 47.60 -33.07 45.18
CA TYR A 88 47.17 -31.86 45.88
C TYR A 88 46.73 -30.74 44.93
N GLU A 89 47.51 -30.45 43.89
CA GLU A 89 47.22 -29.40 42.90
C GLU A 89 45.98 -29.71 42.07
N ASN A 90 45.73 -30.99 41.77
CA ASN A 90 44.62 -31.39 40.92
C ASN A 90 43.39 -31.89 41.69
N TYR A 91 43.49 -32.17 42.99
CA TYR A 91 42.36 -32.64 43.82
C TYR A 91 41.17 -31.68 43.74
N ASN A 92 41.44 -30.37 43.88
CA ASN A 92 40.41 -29.34 43.75
C ASN A 92 39.74 -29.33 42.37
N LYS A 93 40.49 -29.63 41.29
CA LYS A 93 39.94 -29.72 39.94
C LYS A 93 39.05 -30.96 39.78
N PHE A 94 39.46 -32.11 40.32
CA PHE A 94 38.67 -33.34 40.28
C PHE A 94 37.36 -33.22 41.07
N ILE A 95 37.43 -32.65 42.28
CA ILE A 95 36.24 -32.37 43.08
C ILE A 95 35.34 -31.35 42.39
N SER A 96 35.90 -30.28 41.81
CA SER A 96 35.11 -29.28 41.08
C SER A 96 34.45 -29.86 39.83
N ALA A 97 35.16 -30.69 39.06
CA ALA A 97 34.62 -31.37 37.90
C ALA A 97 33.49 -32.32 38.30
N THR A 98 33.68 -33.11 39.36
CA THR A 98 32.67 -34.04 39.89
C THR A 98 31.43 -33.28 40.38
N ASN A 99 31.60 -32.18 41.11
CA ASN A 99 30.50 -31.33 41.55
C ASN A 99 29.76 -30.69 40.38
N THR A 100 30.47 -30.30 39.33
CA THR A 100 29.88 -29.74 38.10
C THR A 100 29.03 -30.79 37.38
N ILE A 101 29.53 -32.02 37.22
CA ILE A 101 28.78 -33.13 36.64
C ILE A 101 27.53 -33.43 37.48
N LYS A 102 27.64 -33.45 38.81
CA LYS A 102 26.50 -33.67 39.71
C LYS A 102 25.44 -32.56 39.58
N ARG A 103 25.87 -31.30 39.49
CA ARG A 103 24.96 -30.16 39.26
C ARG A 103 24.27 -30.24 37.91
N MET A 104 25.03 -30.56 36.86
CA MET A 104 24.50 -30.74 35.50
C MET A 104 23.46 -31.86 35.47
N LYS A 105 23.75 -33.01 36.09
CA LYS A 105 22.81 -34.12 36.24
C LYS A 105 21.50 -33.66 36.88
N ASN A 106 21.56 -33.04 38.06
CA ASN A 106 20.36 -32.61 38.78
C ASN A 106 19.55 -31.56 38.00
N ASN A 107 20.21 -30.64 37.28
CA ASN A 107 19.52 -29.64 36.47
C ASN A 107 18.82 -30.26 35.26
N ILE A 108 19.46 -31.22 34.57
CA ILE A 108 18.85 -31.93 33.43
C ILE A 108 17.61 -32.71 33.86
N PHE A 109 17.70 -33.47 34.96
CA PHE A 109 16.53 -34.19 35.49
C PHE A 109 15.40 -33.23 35.92
N GLY A 110 15.73 -32.07 36.50
CA GLY A 110 14.72 -31.05 36.81
C GLY A 110 14.10 -30.42 35.55
N MET A 111 14.89 -30.26 34.48
CA MET A 111 14.44 -29.68 33.22
C MET A 111 13.46 -30.60 32.47
N GLU A 112 13.70 -31.91 32.48
CA GLU A 112 12.81 -32.91 31.87
C GLU A 112 11.40 -32.84 32.49
N VAL A 113 11.30 -32.86 33.82
CA VAL A 113 10.02 -32.74 34.53
C VAL A 113 9.34 -31.40 34.25
N ASN A 114 10.10 -30.30 34.22
CA ASN A 114 9.54 -28.99 33.90
C ASN A 114 9.02 -28.92 32.45
N MET A 115 9.69 -29.58 31.51
CA MET A 115 9.29 -29.64 30.11
C MET A 115 8.02 -30.47 29.93
N GLU A 116 7.87 -31.58 30.64
CA GLU A 116 6.64 -32.39 30.65
C GLU A 116 5.45 -31.58 31.21
N GLN A 117 5.64 -30.88 32.34
CA GLN A 117 4.62 -30.00 32.91
C GLN A 117 4.23 -28.85 31.97
N LEU A 118 5.21 -28.32 31.22
CA LEU A 118 4.95 -27.29 30.22
C LEU A 118 4.12 -27.84 29.07
N LEU A 119 4.46 -29.02 28.55
CA LEU A 119 3.71 -29.69 27.48
C LEU A 119 2.26 -29.92 27.92
N GLU A 120 2.05 -30.44 29.13
CA GLU A 120 0.71 -30.66 29.69
C GLU A 120 -0.09 -29.36 29.78
N LYS A 121 0.52 -28.27 30.27
CA LYS A 121 -0.13 -26.95 30.32
C LYS A 121 -0.49 -26.44 28.94
N ILE A 122 0.39 -26.59 27.95
CA ILE A 122 0.11 -26.17 26.57
C ILE A 122 -1.05 -26.98 26.00
N MET A 123 -1.07 -28.31 26.18
CA MET A 123 -2.17 -29.15 25.73
C MET A 123 -3.49 -28.80 26.43
N SER A 124 -3.46 -28.50 27.72
CA SER A 124 -4.63 -28.04 28.47
C SER A 124 -5.16 -26.70 27.95
N VAL A 125 -4.27 -25.73 27.70
CA VAL A 125 -4.64 -24.43 27.12
C VAL A 125 -5.20 -24.59 25.72
N GLN A 126 -4.59 -25.42 24.88
CA GLN A 126 -5.06 -25.70 23.53
C GLN A 126 -6.46 -26.33 23.54
N SER A 127 -6.66 -27.39 24.34
CA SER A 127 -7.97 -28.03 24.50
C SER A 127 -9.05 -27.06 24.99
N ARG A 128 -8.73 -26.22 25.99
CA ARG A 128 -9.65 -25.19 26.47
C ARG A 128 -9.93 -24.14 25.39
N SER A 129 -8.92 -23.72 24.63
CA SER A 129 -9.07 -22.78 23.52
C SER A 129 -9.95 -23.35 22.41
N ASP A 130 -9.76 -24.62 22.05
CA ASP A 130 -10.57 -25.31 21.05
C ASP A 130 -12.01 -25.47 21.51
N GLY A 131 -12.24 -25.80 22.80
CA GLY A 131 -13.56 -25.83 23.41
C GLY A 131 -14.25 -24.45 23.38
N VAL A 132 -13.49 -23.39 23.66
CA VAL A 132 -14.01 -22.01 23.57
C VAL A 132 -14.32 -21.64 22.13
N ASN A 133 -13.42 -21.92 21.18
CA ASN A 133 -13.58 -21.60 19.78
C ASN A 133 -14.76 -22.34 19.14
N THR A 134 -14.94 -23.63 19.46
CA THR A 134 -16.10 -24.42 19.03
C THR A 134 -17.40 -23.86 19.62
N SER A 135 -17.43 -23.48 20.91
CA SER A 135 -18.61 -22.86 21.53
C SER A 135 -19.00 -21.51 20.92
N PHE A 136 -18.02 -20.75 20.43
CA PHE A 136 -18.27 -19.47 19.75
C PHE A 136 -18.55 -19.63 18.26
N PHE A 137 -18.21 -20.76 17.64
CA PHE A 137 -18.41 -20.98 16.21
C PHE A 137 -19.90 -20.85 15.84
N GLU A 138 -20.78 -21.57 16.54
CA GLU A 138 -22.23 -21.50 16.33
C GLU A 138 -22.76 -20.08 16.55
N LYS A 139 -22.33 -19.41 17.64
CA LYS A 139 -22.73 -18.03 17.92
C LYS A 139 -22.28 -17.06 16.82
N ARG A 140 -21.05 -17.20 16.30
CA ARG A 140 -20.54 -16.40 15.18
C ARG A 140 -21.35 -16.65 13.91
N GLU A 141 -21.70 -17.90 13.62
CA GLU A 141 -22.55 -18.23 12.48
C GLU A 141 -23.96 -17.63 12.60
N HIS A 142 -24.55 -17.69 13.79
CA HIS A 142 -25.83 -17.04 14.07
C HIS A 142 -25.75 -15.51 13.94
N ILE A 143 -24.67 -14.89 14.42
CA ILE A 143 -24.42 -13.45 14.26
C ILE A 143 -24.26 -13.09 12.78
N GLU A 144 -23.54 -13.88 12.00
CA GLU A 144 -23.40 -13.69 10.55
C GLU A 144 -24.73 -13.81 9.82
N LYS A 145 -25.55 -14.82 10.15
CA LYS A 145 -26.92 -14.95 9.64
C LYS A 145 -27.76 -13.71 9.97
N LEU A 146 -27.72 -13.24 11.23
CA LEU A 146 -28.44 -12.05 11.66
C LEU A 146 -27.92 -10.77 10.97
N HIS A 147 -26.61 -10.67 10.76
CA HIS A 147 -25.99 -9.55 10.07
C HIS A 147 -26.39 -9.50 8.59
N ARG A 148 -26.45 -10.66 7.90
CA ARG A 148 -27.00 -10.77 6.55
C ARG A 148 -28.46 -10.30 6.50
N THR A 149 -29.30 -10.79 7.41
CA THR A 149 -30.71 -10.38 7.50
C THR A 149 -30.86 -8.89 7.79
N ARG A 150 -30.10 -8.34 8.75
CA ARG A 150 -30.10 -6.91 9.07
C ARG A 150 -29.63 -6.06 7.88
N ASN A 151 -28.62 -6.51 7.14
CA ASN A 151 -28.14 -5.80 5.96
C ASN A 151 -29.17 -5.80 4.84
N LEU A 152 -29.86 -6.94 4.62
CA LEU A 152 -30.98 -6.99 3.69
C LEU A 152 -32.10 -6.05 4.15
N LEU A 153 -32.49 -6.11 5.41
CA LEU A 153 -33.53 -5.24 5.98
C LEU A 153 -33.16 -3.76 5.84
N ARG A 154 -31.90 -3.38 6.04
CA ARG A 154 -31.42 -2.01 5.84
C ARG A 154 -31.51 -1.58 4.37
N LYS A 155 -31.18 -2.47 3.43
CA LYS A 155 -31.33 -2.19 1.98
C LYS A 155 -32.80 -2.02 1.61
N VAL A 156 -33.68 -2.88 2.12
CA VAL A 156 -35.14 -2.77 1.90
C VAL A 156 -35.68 -1.49 2.52
N GLN A 157 -35.26 -1.16 3.74
CA GLN A 157 -35.61 0.08 4.41
C GLN A 157 -35.17 1.31 3.61
N PHE A 158 -33.95 1.31 3.06
CA PHE A 158 -33.47 2.39 2.20
C PHE A 158 -34.38 2.61 0.98
N ILE A 159 -34.88 1.54 0.36
CA ILE A 159 -35.80 1.64 -0.78
C ILE A 159 -37.16 2.19 -0.37
N TYR A 160 -37.68 1.77 0.78
CA TYR A 160 -38.96 2.28 1.30
C TYR A 160 -38.87 3.75 1.74
N ASP A 161 -37.73 4.13 2.34
CA ASP A 161 -37.46 5.50 2.77
C ASP A 161 -37.07 6.41 1.58
N LEU A 162 -36.75 5.86 0.40
CA LEU A 162 -36.26 6.60 -0.76
C LEU A 162 -37.18 7.77 -1.16
N PRO A 163 -38.50 7.62 -1.34
CA PRO A 163 -39.36 8.73 -1.74
C PRO A 163 -39.36 9.86 -0.69
N THR A 164 -39.31 9.51 0.60
CA THR A 164 -39.28 10.49 1.68
C THR A 164 -37.94 11.22 1.79
N THR A 165 -36.84 10.53 1.49
CA THR A 165 -35.50 11.13 1.47
C THR A 165 -35.33 12.04 0.25
N LEU A 166 -35.79 11.63 -0.93
CA LEU A 166 -35.84 12.48 -2.13
C LEU A 166 -36.71 13.74 -1.90
N GLY A 167 -37.87 13.58 -1.25
CA GLY A 167 -38.71 14.71 -0.87
C GLY A 167 -38.04 15.68 0.11
N LYS A 168 -37.15 15.20 0.98
CA LYS A 168 -36.31 16.07 1.83
C LYS A 168 -35.24 16.78 1.00
N CYS A 169 -34.59 16.08 0.07
CA CYS A 169 -33.59 16.69 -0.81
C CYS A 169 -34.16 17.86 -1.64
N ILE A 170 -35.44 17.78 -2.05
CA ILE A 170 -36.13 18.91 -2.69
C ILE A 170 -36.20 20.13 -1.76
N LYS A 171 -36.54 19.92 -0.48
CA LYS A 171 -36.68 21.02 0.50
C LYS A 171 -35.36 21.70 0.82
N PHE A 172 -34.26 20.96 0.77
CA PHE A 172 -32.91 21.47 1.05
C PHE A 172 -32.13 21.87 -0.22
N GLU A 173 -32.76 21.81 -1.40
CA GLU A 173 -32.12 22.01 -2.71
C GLU A 173 -30.85 21.16 -2.95
N ALA A 174 -30.70 20.05 -2.22
CA ALA A 174 -29.56 19.15 -2.30
C ALA A 174 -29.76 18.13 -3.44
N TYR A 175 -29.78 18.62 -4.68
CA TYR A 175 -30.10 17.81 -5.87
C TYR A 175 -29.05 16.73 -6.14
N GLY A 176 -27.77 16.97 -5.83
CA GLY A 176 -26.70 16.00 -6.07
C GLY A 176 -26.84 14.72 -5.26
N ASP A 177 -27.20 14.83 -3.99
CA ASP A 177 -27.45 13.67 -3.14
C ASP A 177 -28.73 12.93 -3.55
N ALA A 178 -29.76 13.66 -4.00
CA ALA A 178 -30.99 13.06 -4.51
C ALA A 178 -30.72 12.15 -5.72
N VAL A 179 -29.94 12.65 -6.68
CA VAL A 179 -29.53 11.87 -7.86
C VAL A 179 -28.74 10.64 -7.45
N ARG A 180 -27.77 10.77 -6.54
CA ARG A 180 -26.97 9.64 -6.06
C ARG A 180 -27.82 8.56 -5.38
N PHE A 181 -28.75 8.94 -4.51
CA PHE A 181 -29.64 7.98 -3.85
C PHE A 181 -30.56 7.29 -4.85
N TYR A 182 -31.08 8.03 -5.83
CA TYR A 182 -31.91 7.48 -6.88
C TYR A 182 -31.13 6.52 -7.79
N THR A 183 -29.96 6.93 -8.32
CA THR A 183 -29.08 6.07 -9.15
C THR A 183 -28.70 4.77 -8.44
N GLY A 184 -28.43 4.82 -7.12
CA GLY A 184 -28.15 3.63 -6.32
C GLY A 184 -29.35 2.67 -6.17
N ALA A 185 -30.58 3.20 -6.25
CA ALA A 185 -31.82 2.43 -6.15
C ALA A 185 -32.34 1.89 -7.50
N VAL A 186 -31.97 2.51 -8.63
CA VAL A 186 -32.40 2.12 -9.99
C VAL A 186 -32.20 0.62 -10.29
N PRO A 187 -31.07 -0.03 -9.96
CA PRO A 187 -30.90 -1.46 -10.23
C PRO A 187 -31.91 -2.33 -9.46
N ILE A 188 -32.30 -1.90 -8.26
CA ILE A 188 -33.26 -2.61 -7.42
C ILE A 188 -34.68 -2.42 -7.97
N PHE A 189 -35.01 -1.21 -8.43
CA PHE A 189 -36.29 -0.96 -9.11
C PHE A 189 -36.38 -1.65 -10.47
N LYS A 190 -35.28 -1.86 -11.18
CA LYS A 190 -35.28 -2.65 -12.41
C LYS A 190 -35.57 -4.14 -12.16
N ALA A 191 -35.05 -4.69 -11.06
CA ALA A 191 -35.22 -6.11 -10.74
C ALA A 191 -36.53 -6.42 -9.99
N TYR A 192 -36.98 -5.53 -9.11
CA TYR A 192 -38.09 -5.77 -8.19
C TYR A 192 -39.15 -4.66 -8.19
N GLY A 193 -39.01 -3.64 -9.03
CA GLY A 193 -39.90 -2.49 -9.05
C GLY A 193 -41.31 -2.78 -9.58
N ASP A 194 -41.50 -3.83 -10.37
CA ASP A 194 -42.83 -4.15 -10.90
C ASP A 194 -43.61 -5.16 -10.02
N SER A 195 -43.02 -5.56 -8.88
CA SER A 195 -43.64 -6.42 -7.89
C SER A 195 -43.75 -5.71 -6.53
N SER A 196 -42.85 -6.00 -5.59
CA SER A 196 -42.97 -5.55 -4.20
C SER A 196 -42.71 -4.05 -3.98
N PHE A 197 -42.04 -3.36 -4.91
CA PHE A 197 -41.65 -1.95 -4.77
C PHE A 197 -42.34 -1.01 -5.76
N GLN A 198 -43.48 -1.40 -6.33
CA GLN A 198 -44.16 -0.61 -7.37
C GLN A 198 -44.58 0.79 -6.90
N ASP A 199 -45.14 0.89 -5.70
CA ASP A 199 -45.59 2.18 -5.16
C ASP A 199 -44.39 3.08 -4.82
N CYS A 200 -43.32 2.51 -4.27
CA CYS A 200 -42.08 3.23 -3.99
C CYS A 200 -41.40 3.70 -5.29
N LYS A 201 -41.38 2.86 -6.34
CA LYS A 201 -40.85 3.21 -7.66
C LYS A 201 -41.61 4.39 -8.24
N LYS A 202 -42.95 4.31 -8.34
CA LYS A 202 -43.80 5.40 -8.84
C LYS A 202 -43.59 6.69 -8.05
N ALA A 203 -43.67 6.63 -6.72
CA ALA A 203 -43.46 7.80 -5.88
C ALA A 203 -42.04 8.40 -6.04
N SER A 204 -41.01 7.57 -6.18
CA SER A 204 -39.64 8.05 -6.42
C SER A 204 -39.47 8.66 -7.82
N GLU A 205 -40.10 8.10 -8.86
CA GLU A 205 -40.08 8.62 -10.23
C GLU A 205 -40.83 9.96 -10.36
N GLU A 206 -41.96 10.13 -9.65
CA GLU A 206 -42.70 11.40 -9.58
C GLU A 206 -41.86 12.50 -8.93
N VAL A 207 -41.25 12.20 -7.78
CA VAL A 207 -40.36 13.12 -7.07
C VAL A 207 -39.12 13.44 -7.92
N MET A 208 -38.58 12.44 -8.62
CA MET A 208 -37.45 12.63 -9.53
C MET A 208 -37.80 13.49 -10.74
N SER A 209 -39.00 13.31 -11.31
CA SER A 209 -39.51 14.13 -12.41
C SER A 209 -39.64 15.60 -12.00
N PHE A 210 -40.08 15.86 -10.76
CA PHE A 210 -40.09 17.20 -10.19
C PHE A 210 -38.68 17.79 -10.06
N ILE A 211 -37.70 17.00 -9.60
CA ILE A 211 -36.29 17.42 -9.52
C ILE A 211 -35.74 17.74 -10.91
N VAL A 212 -36.04 16.91 -11.92
CA VAL A 212 -35.61 17.14 -13.31
C VAL A 212 -36.21 18.44 -13.85
N ASN A 213 -37.50 18.70 -13.64
CA ASN A 213 -38.12 19.96 -14.03
C ASN A 213 -37.46 21.16 -13.32
N LYS A 214 -37.19 21.05 -12.01
CA LYS A 214 -36.49 22.09 -11.26
C LYS A 214 -35.05 22.32 -11.76
N LEU A 215 -34.31 21.27 -12.08
CA LEU A 215 -32.97 21.39 -12.66
C LEU A 215 -33.02 21.99 -14.06
N GLN A 216 -34.04 21.68 -14.87
CA GLN A 216 -34.25 22.28 -16.19
C GLN A 216 -34.60 23.77 -16.08
N ASP A 217 -35.41 24.17 -15.10
CA ASP A 217 -35.70 25.57 -14.80
C ASP A 217 -34.42 26.31 -14.37
N LYS A 218 -33.57 25.69 -13.55
CA LYS A 218 -32.27 26.23 -13.12
C LYS A 218 -31.27 26.40 -14.26
N VAL A 219 -31.25 25.48 -15.22
CA VAL A 219 -30.43 25.57 -16.43
C VAL A 219 -30.92 26.68 -17.38
N SER A 220 -32.25 26.88 -17.45
CA SER A 220 -32.88 27.88 -18.33
C SER A 220 -32.91 29.28 -17.71
N SER A 221 -32.76 29.39 -16.39
CA SER A 221 -32.80 30.68 -15.69
C SER A 221 -31.45 31.38 -15.77
N GLU A 222 -31.44 32.55 -16.38
CA GLU A 222 -30.27 33.43 -16.54
C GLU A 222 -29.72 34.00 -15.21
N SER A 223 -30.46 33.83 -14.12
CA SER A 223 -30.17 34.35 -12.78
C SER A 223 -29.16 33.49 -11.98
N GLU A 224 -28.81 32.29 -12.44
CA GLU A 224 -27.95 31.38 -11.69
C GLU A 224 -26.47 31.39 -12.14
N SER A 225 -25.58 31.25 -11.16
CA SER A 225 -24.12 31.19 -11.36
C SER A 225 -23.74 30.10 -12.37
N ILE A 226 -22.74 30.39 -13.21
CA ILE A 226 -22.20 29.48 -14.24
C ILE A 226 -21.85 28.10 -13.63
N GLN A 227 -21.36 28.08 -12.39
CA GLN A 227 -21.03 26.86 -11.65
C GLN A 227 -22.28 26.03 -11.29
N ALA A 228 -23.37 26.67 -10.86
CA ALA A 228 -24.62 25.98 -10.51
C ALA A 228 -25.31 25.39 -11.76
N ARG A 229 -25.20 26.08 -12.90
CA ARG A 229 -25.64 25.58 -14.21
C ARG A 229 -24.82 24.36 -14.65
N ALA A 230 -23.49 24.40 -14.51
CA ALA A 230 -22.63 23.26 -14.83
C ALA A 230 -22.92 22.05 -13.93
N GLU A 231 -23.15 22.26 -12.64
CA GLU A 231 -23.55 21.20 -11.69
C GLU A 231 -24.92 20.63 -12.03
N ALA A 232 -25.91 21.46 -12.38
CA ALA A 232 -27.23 21.00 -12.81
C ALA A 232 -27.16 20.14 -14.08
N VAL A 233 -26.35 20.54 -15.07
CA VAL A 233 -26.16 19.75 -16.30
C VAL A 233 -25.41 18.44 -16.03
N MET A 234 -24.39 18.45 -15.15
CA MET A 234 -23.69 17.24 -14.71
C MET A 234 -24.64 16.24 -14.02
N LEU A 235 -25.54 16.73 -13.16
CA LEU A 235 -26.52 15.91 -12.47
C LEU A 235 -27.58 15.34 -13.41
N LEU A 236 -28.01 16.12 -14.41
CA LEU A 236 -28.91 15.66 -15.48
C LEU A 236 -28.24 14.59 -16.34
N LYS A 237 -26.94 14.72 -16.63
CA LYS A 237 -26.16 13.69 -17.32
C LYS A 237 -26.08 12.40 -16.51
N GLN A 238 -25.92 12.48 -15.20
CA GLN A 238 -25.84 11.31 -14.32
C GLN A 238 -27.17 10.53 -14.22
N LEU A 239 -28.31 11.16 -14.55
CA LEU A 239 -29.62 10.53 -14.56
C LEU A 239 -29.95 9.75 -15.83
N ASP A 240 -29.06 9.76 -16.83
CA ASP A 240 -29.22 9.11 -18.16
C ASP A 240 -30.54 9.48 -18.89
N PHE A 241 -31.28 10.45 -18.37
CA PHE A 241 -32.52 10.95 -18.95
C PHE A 241 -32.21 12.22 -19.73
N LEU A 242 -32.41 12.11 -21.05
CA LEU A 242 -32.73 13.23 -21.94
C LEU A 242 -31.56 14.14 -22.39
N VAL A 243 -30.41 13.56 -22.74
CA VAL A 243 -29.31 14.28 -23.43
C VAL A 243 -29.81 14.98 -24.72
N GLU A 244 -30.76 14.39 -25.44
CA GLU A 244 -31.30 14.93 -26.70
C GLU A 244 -32.23 16.15 -26.52
N ASN A 245 -33.17 16.11 -25.57
CA ASN A 245 -34.12 17.22 -25.36
C ASN A 245 -33.49 18.38 -24.57
N LEU A 246 -32.47 18.10 -23.75
CA LEU A 246 -31.68 19.15 -23.11
C LEU A 246 -30.81 19.87 -24.15
N LYS A 247 -30.20 19.12 -25.07
CA LYS A 247 -29.40 19.65 -26.18
C LYS A 247 -30.24 20.54 -27.09
N SER A 248 -31.43 20.11 -27.51
CA SER A 248 -32.31 20.91 -28.37
C SER A 248 -32.77 22.20 -27.69
N LYS A 249 -33.16 22.15 -26.40
CA LYS A 249 -33.59 23.35 -25.66
C LYS A 249 -32.45 24.31 -25.32
N LEU A 250 -31.25 23.80 -25.08
CA LEU A 250 -30.09 24.65 -24.82
C LEU A 250 -29.57 25.30 -26.10
N LEU A 251 -29.66 24.60 -27.24
CA LEU A 251 -29.44 25.20 -28.57
C LEU A 251 -30.49 26.26 -28.88
N GLU A 252 -31.77 26.01 -28.64
CA GLU A 252 -32.85 26.99 -28.85
C GLU A 252 -32.68 28.25 -27.98
N ASN A 253 -32.28 28.09 -26.71
CA ASN A 253 -31.93 29.22 -25.85
C ASN A 253 -30.69 29.98 -26.36
N LEU A 254 -29.64 29.26 -26.80
CA LEU A 254 -28.43 29.88 -27.34
C LEU A 254 -28.73 30.65 -28.65
N GLU A 255 -29.61 30.12 -29.50
CA GLU A 255 -30.14 30.82 -30.67
C GLU A 255 -30.94 32.08 -30.28
N GLN A 256 -31.74 32.01 -29.23
CA GLN A 256 -32.55 33.14 -28.76
C GLN A 256 -31.67 34.26 -28.16
N PHE A 257 -30.67 33.90 -27.33
CA PHE A 257 -29.67 34.84 -26.81
C PHE A 257 -28.86 35.51 -27.93
N LEU A 258 -28.49 34.76 -28.97
CA LEU A 258 -27.73 35.31 -30.08
C LEU A 258 -28.60 36.21 -30.97
N ARG A 259 -29.89 35.92 -31.11
CA ARG A 259 -30.85 36.85 -31.76
C ARG A 259 -31.00 38.16 -30.98
N GLU A 260 -31.01 38.10 -29.66
CA GLU A 260 -31.10 39.30 -28.81
C GLU A 260 -29.82 40.17 -28.89
N LEU A 261 -28.65 39.54 -28.98
CA LEU A 261 -27.38 40.24 -29.24
C LEU A 261 -27.37 40.90 -30.64
N ASP A 262 -27.93 40.25 -31.67
CA ASP A 262 -28.09 40.81 -33.01
C ASP A 262 -29.03 42.03 -33.00
N LEU A 263 -30.13 41.96 -32.22
CA LEU A 263 -31.09 43.06 -32.05
C LEU A 263 -30.49 44.27 -31.31
N SER A 264 -29.58 44.04 -30.35
CA SER A 264 -28.85 45.12 -29.68
C SER A 264 -28.00 45.94 -30.66
N LYS A 265 -27.57 45.33 -31.77
CA LYS A 265 -26.80 45.99 -32.83
C LYS A 265 -27.68 46.85 -33.74
N GLU A 266 -28.90 46.40 -34.06
CA GLU A 266 -29.87 47.20 -34.84
C GLU A 266 -30.33 48.48 -34.11
N ILE A 267 -30.39 48.46 -32.77
CA ILE A 267 -30.79 49.64 -31.98
C ILE A 267 -29.65 50.67 -31.89
N THR A 268 -28.39 50.22 -31.96
CA THR A 268 -27.23 51.11 -31.82
C THR A 268 -26.92 51.89 -33.11
N ASP A 269 -27.43 51.45 -34.27
CA ASP A 269 -27.19 52.10 -35.56
C ASP A 269 -28.21 53.21 -35.92
N MET A 270 -29.13 53.54 -35.00
CA MET A 270 -30.12 54.63 -35.17
C MET A 270 -29.97 55.78 -34.16
N GLY A 271 -28.83 55.87 -33.47
CA GLY A 271 -28.65 56.84 -32.39
C GLY A 271 -27.23 57.41 -32.28
N SER A 272 -26.69 58.05 -33.32
CA SER A 272 -25.57 58.99 -33.17
C SER A 272 -25.48 59.96 -34.34
N ARG A 273 -26.09 61.14 -34.18
CA ARG A 273 -25.83 62.33 -35.00
C ARG A 273 -25.90 63.57 -34.10
N GLU A 274 -24.85 64.39 -34.18
CA GLU A 274 -24.59 65.75 -33.61
C GLU A 274 -23.30 65.79 -32.73
N SER A 275 -22.14 66.13 -33.33
CA SER A 275 -21.43 67.45 -33.32
C SER A 275 -20.84 67.82 -31.94
N THR A 276 -19.56 68.21 -31.74
CA THR A 276 -18.79 69.22 -32.48
C THR A 276 -17.29 69.23 -32.06
N ASN A 277 -16.42 69.51 -33.04
CA ASN A 277 -15.23 70.39 -33.03
C ASN A 277 -13.79 69.97 -32.63
N GLU A 278 -12.91 70.27 -33.61
CA GLU A 278 -11.47 70.63 -33.64
C GLU A 278 -10.35 69.57 -33.54
N GLY A 279 -9.61 69.45 -34.65
CA GLY A 279 -8.15 69.60 -34.62
C GLY A 279 -7.28 68.39 -35.01
N SER A 280 -6.79 68.42 -36.25
CA SER A 280 -5.52 67.86 -36.76
C SER A 280 -5.40 66.38 -37.15
N GLU A 281 -4.73 66.24 -38.29
CA GLU A 281 -4.40 65.07 -39.09
C GLU A 281 -3.61 63.98 -38.35
N SER A 282 -3.94 62.70 -38.60
CA SER A 282 -3.01 61.66 -39.08
C SER A 282 -3.70 60.29 -39.17
N ASP A 283 -3.40 59.55 -40.23
CA ASP A 283 -3.84 58.20 -40.60
C ASP A 283 -4.13 57.26 -39.42
N SER A 284 -5.33 56.67 -39.38
CA SER A 284 -5.54 55.35 -38.76
C SER A 284 -6.73 54.64 -39.41
N ILE A 285 -6.47 53.45 -39.91
CA ILE A 285 -7.43 52.46 -40.41
C ILE A 285 -8.53 52.24 -39.37
N PRO A 286 -9.84 52.24 -39.73
CA PRO A 286 -10.91 52.00 -38.76
C PRO A 286 -10.84 50.58 -38.20
N CYS A 287 -10.58 50.50 -36.90
CA CYS A 287 -10.69 49.30 -36.08
C CYS A 287 -12.16 48.85 -36.01
N VAL A 288 -12.42 47.60 -36.42
CA VAL A 288 -13.73 46.93 -36.32
C VAL A 288 -13.98 46.53 -34.85
N PRO A 289 -15.23 46.56 -34.32
CA PRO A 289 -15.49 46.40 -32.89
C PRO A 289 -15.18 44.98 -32.40
N GLU A 290 -14.13 44.81 -31.59
CA GLU A 290 -13.65 43.52 -31.05
C GLU A 290 -14.44 42.99 -29.83
N VAL A 291 -15.45 43.72 -29.34
CA VAL A 291 -16.14 43.37 -28.08
C VAL A 291 -17.11 42.18 -28.20
N PRO A 292 -17.94 42.04 -29.25
CA PRO A 292 -18.93 40.95 -29.34
C PRO A 292 -18.30 39.57 -29.60
N THR A 293 -17.15 39.53 -30.26
CA THR A 293 -16.48 38.27 -30.62
C THR A 293 -15.93 37.54 -29.41
N ARG A 294 -15.54 38.26 -28.36
CA ARG A 294 -14.97 37.66 -27.17
C ARG A 294 -16.03 36.97 -26.31
N GLU A 295 -17.15 37.64 -26.07
CA GLU A 295 -18.28 37.09 -25.33
C GLU A 295 -18.89 35.88 -26.08
N PHE A 296 -18.99 35.98 -27.40
CA PHE A 296 -19.39 34.84 -28.26
C PHE A 296 -18.45 33.64 -28.12
N VAL A 297 -17.14 33.85 -28.20
CA VAL A 297 -16.15 32.77 -28.07
C VAL A 297 -16.17 32.14 -26.68
N GLU A 298 -16.36 32.93 -25.62
CA GLU A 298 -16.47 32.42 -24.25
C GLU A 298 -17.74 31.58 -24.05
N VAL A 299 -18.89 31.98 -24.64
CA VAL A 299 -20.15 31.21 -24.60
C VAL A 299 -20.06 29.92 -25.41
N VAL A 300 -19.50 29.98 -26.62
CA VAL A 300 -19.28 28.79 -27.47
C VAL A 300 -18.30 27.82 -26.82
N HIS A 301 -17.24 28.33 -26.20
CA HIS A 301 -16.28 27.51 -25.46
C HIS A 301 -16.93 26.87 -24.23
N ALA A 302 -17.73 27.61 -23.46
CA ALA A 302 -18.47 27.05 -22.33
C ALA A 302 -19.44 25.94 -22.77
N TYR A 303 -20.16 26.12 -23.89
CA TYR A 303 -21.04 25.09 -24.45
C TYR A 303 -20.25 23.84 -24.89
N HIS A 304 -19.11 24.03 -25.55
CA HIS A 304 -18.24 22.94 -25.99
C HIS A 304 -17.68 22.11 -24.82
N VAL A 305 -17.34 22.76 -23.70
CA VAL A 305 -16.90 22.07 -22.47
C VAL A 305 -18.04 21.24 -21.84
N ILE A 306 -19.29 21.66 -22.00
CA ILE A 306 -20.46 20.99 -21.42
C ILE A 306 -20.96 19.84 -22.33
N PHE A 307 -20.85 19.98 -23.66
CA PHE A 307 -21.34 18.99 -24.64
C PHE A 307 -20.30 18.66 -25.74
N PRO A 308 -19.33 17.79 -25.45
CA PRO A 308 -18.32 17.38 -26.44
C PRO A 308 -18.90 16.60 -27.63
N ASP A 309 -20.04 15.92 -27.46
CA ASP A 309 -20.64 15.08 -28.52
C ASP A 309 -21.48 15.89 -29.54
N SER A 310 -21.59 17.22 -29.41
CA SER A 310 -22.41 18.09 -30.26
C SER A 310 -21.62 19.03 -31.19
N GLU A 311 -20.34 18.72 -31.42
CA GLU A 311 -19.43 19.56 -32.22
C GLU A 311 -20.00 19.93 -33.60
N GLN A 312 -20.62 18.98 -34.32
CA GLN A 312 -21.09 19.24 -35.69
C GLN A 312 -22.23 20.27 -35.76
N GLN A 313 -23.19 20.21 -34.84
CA GLN A 313 -24.31 21.16 -34.80
C GLN A 313 -23.88 22.52 -34.28
N LEU A 314 -22.92 22.57 -33.35
CA LEU A 314 -22.33 23.83 -32.90
C LEU A 314 -21.54 24.51 -34.02
N VAL A 315 -20.77 23.74 -34.78
CA VAL A 315 -20.01 24.24 -35.94
C VAL A 315 -20.95 24.76 -37.03
N GLU A 316 -22.05 24.07 -37.31
CA GLU A 316 -23.06 24.52 -38.27
C GLU A 316 -23.73 25.84 -37.82
N LEU A 317 -24.05 25.97 -36.54
CA LEU A 317 -24.62 27.20 -35.97
C LEU A 317 -23.64 28.37 -36.05
N VAL A 318 -22.37 28.14 -35.70
CA VAL A 318 -21.30 29.16 -35.78
C VAL A 318 -21.05 29.56 -37.24
N GLN A 319 -21.05 28.62 -38.17
CA GLN A 319 -20.91 28.90 -39.60
C GLN A 319 -22.10 29.69 -40.14
N TYR A 320 -23.33 29.35 -39.74
CA TYR A 320 -24.53 30.09 -40.13
C TYR A 320 -24.50 31.54 -39.63
N LEU A 321 -24.16 31.75 -38.36
CA LEU A 321 -24.10 33.08 -37.75
C LEU A 321 -22.98 33.94 -38.33
N THR A 322 -21.78 33.38 -38.51
CA THR A 322 -20.68 34.11 -39.15
C THR A 322 -21.04 34.51 -40.57
N THR A 323 -21.59 33.58 -41.36
CA THR A 323 -22.05 33.88 -42.74
C THR A 323 -23.08 35.00 -42.75
N ARG A 324 -24.05 34.97 -41.82
CA ARG A 324 -25.10 35.99 -41.72
C ARG A 324 -24.56 37.35 -41.27
N HIS A 325 -23.63 37.40 -40.31
CA HIS A 325 -22.97 38.64 -39.92
C HIS A 325 -22.12 39.23 -41.06
N PHE A 326 -21.42 38.38 -41.82
CA PHE A 326 -20.68 38.81 -43.00
C PHE A 326 -21.61 39.32 -44.10
N GLU A 327 -22.77 38.69 -44.31
CA GLU A 327 -23.78 39.19 -45.25
C GLU A 327 -24.41 40.52 -44.80
N ALA A 328 -24.72 40.67 -43.50
CA ALA A 328 -25.23 41.92 -42.94
C ALA A 328 -24.21 43.06 -43.08
N ALA A 329 -22.94 42.82 -42.72
CA ALA A 329 -21.86 43.79 -42.90
C ALA A 329 -21.63 44.13 -44.38
N ARG A 330 -21.75 43.15 -45.28
CA ARG A 330 -21.65 43.37 -46.73
C ARG A 330 -22.80 44.22 -47.25
N GLN A 331 -24.02 44.02 -46.76
CA GLN A 331 -25.18 44.85 -47.09
C GLN A 331 -25.03 46.28 -46.58
N GLU A 332 -24.51 46.47 -45.36
CA GLU A 332 -24.23 47.79 -44.80
C GLU A 332 -23.17 48.54 -45.63
N ILE A 333 -22.08 47.86 -46.01
CA ILE A 333 -21.05 48.43 -46.90
C ILE A 333 -21.65 48.75 -48.27
N GLN A 334 -22.50 47.89 -48.81
CA GLN A 334 -23.13 48.11 -50.12
C GLN A 334 -24.12 49.28 -50.09
N GLN A 335 -24.84 49.48 -48.98
CA GLN A 335 -25.68 50.67 -48.75
C GLN A 335 -24.84 51.94 -48.61
N ARG A 336 -23.70 51.91 -47.90
CA ARG A 336 -22.79 53.05 -47.81
C ARG A 336 -22.20 53.44 -49.17
N ILE A 337 -21.77 52.47 -49.98
CA ILE A 337 -21.23 52.70 -51.33
C ILE A 337 -22.30 53.22 -52.30
N SER A 338 -23.55 52.76 -52.17
CA SER A 338 -24.64 53.27 -53.01
C SER A 338 -25.13 54.66 -52.56
N SER A 339 -25.02 54.99 -51.28
CA SER A 339 -25.21 56.36 -50.75
C SER A 339 -24.12 57.33 -51.23
N GLU A 340 -22.84 56.91 -51.26
CA GLU A 340 -21.74 57.73 -51.80
C GLU A 340 -21.82 57.96 -53.32
N LYS A 341 -22.32 56.98 -54.09
CA LYS A 341 -22.51 57.11 -55.55
C LYS A 341 -23.68 58.01 -55.96
N LEU A 342 -24.54 58.42 -55.02
CA LEU A 342 -25.62 59.39 -55.22
C LEU A 342 -25.19 60.82 -54.84
N SER A 343 -23.97 61.02 -54.33
CA SER A 343 -23.43 62.30 -53.87
C SER A 343 -22.28 62.88 -54.74
N ASN A 344 -21.93 62.21 -55.85
CA ASN A 344 -21.06 62.74 -56.92
C ASN A 344 -21.85 62.73 -58.23
#